data_AF-W2Q455-F1
#
_entry.id   AF-W2Q455-F1
#
_cell.length_a   1.000
_cell.length_b   1.000
_cell.length_c   1.000
_cell.angle_alpha   90.00
_cell.angle_beta   90.00
_cell.angle_gamma   90.00
#
_symmetry.space_group_name_H-M   'P 1'
#
loop_
_entity.id
_entity.type
_entity.pdbx_description
1 polymer ?
#
loop_
_entity_poly.entity_id
_entity_poly.type
_entity_poly.pdbx_seq_one_letter_code
_entity_poly.pdbx_strand_id
1 'polypeptide(L)'
;MSAHHKFSLHGEHSYLKIAIFSEDGAIPVADVKQLKFALDNTLKTAFGVVGASASEFDVLSFEKMPANNSEPSTALLRVQRGGLETLRGAITMCATLNGKLCKLEVLHMGDSLMDMASGRFL
;
A
#
# COMPACT_ATOMS: atom_id res chain seq x y z
N MET A 1 9.94 -6.89 -33.97
CA MET A 1 8.86 -6.41 -33.07
C MET A 1 7.92 -7.56 -32.83
N SER A 2 7.90 -8.12 -31.62
CA SER A 2 7.11 -9.33 -31.30
C SER A 2 5.62 -9.00 -31.18
N ALA A 3 4.76 -9.86 -31.72
CA ALA A 3 3.30 -9.71 -31.81
C ALA A 3 2.59 -9.49 -30.45
N HIS A 4 3.28 -9.74 -29.34
CA HIS A 4 2.75 -9.57 -27.98
C HIS A 4 2.64 -8.11 -27.52
N HIS A 5 3.33 -7.16 -28.17
CA HIS A 5 3.30 -5.74 -27.74
C HIS A 5 1.94 -5.06 -27.99
N LYS A 6 1.11 -5.60 -28.88
CA LYS A 6 -0.18 -5.02 -29.27
C LYS A 6 -1.29 -5.29 -28.24
N PHE A 7 -1.09 -6.25 -27.33
CA PHE A 7 -2.03 -6.65 -26.28
C PHE A 7 -1.53 -6.33 -24.87
N SER A 8 -0.39 -5.66 -24.74
CA SER A 8 0.11 -5.20 -23.46
C SER A 8 -0.75 -4.04 -22.95
N LEU A 9 -1.61 -4.33 -21.97
CA LEU A 9 -2.28 -3.32 -21.16
C LEU A 9 -1.23 -2.61 -20.31
N HIS A 10 -0.65 -1.54 -20.84
CA HIS A 10 0.26 -0.68 -20.10
C HIS A 10 -0.57 0.25 -19.21
N GLY A 11 -1.06 -0.28 -18.09
CA GLY A 11 -1.66 0.54 -17.05
C GLY A 11 -0.64 1.57 -16.56
N GLU A 12 -1.05 2.83 -16.46
CA GLU A 12 -0.21 3.90 -15.88
C GLU A 12 -0.02 3.71 -14.35
N HIS A 13 -0.86 2.85 -13.76
CA HIS A 13 -0.91 2.59 -12.34
C HIS A 13 -0.67 1.12 -12.03
N SER A 14 -0.16 0.89 -10.82
CA SER A 14 -0.10 -0.41 -10.17
C SER A 14 -0.87 -0.35 -8.85
N TYR A 15 -1.33 -1.50 -8.38
CA TYR A 15 -2.17 -1.63 -7.21
C TYR A 15 -1.50 -2.52 -6.18
N LEU A 16 -1.60 -2.15 -4.90
CA LEU A 16 -1.06 -2.93 -3.79
C LEU A 16 -2.12 -3.10 -2.70
N LYS A 17 -2.32 -4.32 -2.23
CA LYS A 17 -3.06 -4.59 -1.00
C LYS A 17 -2.06 -4.75 0.13
N ILE A 18 -2.24 -3.99 1.21
CA ILE A 18 -1.40 -4.08 2.41
C ILE A 18 -2.21 -4.53 3.62
N ALA A 19 -1.57 -5.25 4.53
CA ALA A 19 -2.03 -5.49 5.89
C ALA A 19 -1.26 -4.61 6.88
N ILE A 20 -1.95 -4.16 7.91
CA ILE A 20 -1.42 -3.34 8.99
C ILE A 20 -1.69 -4.07 10.30
N PHE A 21 -0.61 -4.53 10.92
CA PHE A 21 -0.62 -5.21 12.20
C PHE A 21 -0.16 -4.24 13.29
N SER A 22 -0.90 -4.17 14.41
CA SER A 22 -0.41 -3.48 15.60
C SER A 22 0.27 -4.47 16.53
N GLU A 23 1.39 -4.08 17.13
CA GLU A 23 2.10 -4.96 18.08
C GLU A 23 1.39 -5.06 19.43
N ASP A 24 0.68 -4.01 19.84
CA ASP A 24 0.03 -3.88 21.16
C ASP A 24 -1.50 -4.10 21.10
N GLY A 25 -2.03 -4.49 19.95
CA GLY A 25 -3.48 -4.61 19.71
C GLY A 25 -4.22 -3.26 19.65
N ALA A 26 -3.53 -2.13 19.80
CA ALA A 26 -4.15 -0.83 19.61
C ALA A 26 -4.45 -0.59 18.13
N ILE A 27 -5.41 0.27 17.84
CA ILE A 27 -5.66 0.70 16.46
C ILE A 27 -4.50 1.61 16.03
N PRO A 28 -3.66 1.21 15.05
CA PRO A 28 -2.49 1.99 14.64
C PRO A 28 -2.90 3.23 13.84
N VAL A 29 -4.03 3.14 13.12
CA VAL A 29 -4.58 4.23 12.30
C VAL A 29 -6.09 4.30 12.42
N ALA A 30 -6.63 5.49 12.68
CA ALA A 30 -8.07 5.66 12.87
C ALA A 30 -8.83 5.79 11.53
N ASP A 31 -8.20 6.41 10.53
CA ASP A 31 -8.81 6.78 9.25
C ASP A 31 -7.79 6.84 8.08
N VAL A 32 -8.32 6.99 6.86
CA VAL A 32 -7.55 7.02 5.61
C VAL A 32 -6.55 8.17 5.53
N LYS A 33 -6.87 9.35 6.08
CA LYS A 33 -5.98 10.52 6.02
C LYS A 33 -4.73 10.29 6.85
N GLN A 34 -4.90 9.69 8.03
CA GLN A 34 -3.77 9.32 8.89
C GLN A 34 -2.89 8.27 8.21
N LEU A 35 -3.48 7.27 7.54
CA LEU A 35 -2.72 6.27 6.78
C LEU A 35 -1.91 6.91 5.67
N LYS A 36 -2.57 7.73 4.83
CA LYS A 36 -1.92 8.44 3.71
C LYS A 36 -0.78 9.33 4.20
N PHE A 37 -1.02 10.09 5.27
CA PHE A 37 0.00 10.97 5.87
C PHE A 37 1.21 10.19 6.40
N ALA A 38 0.99 9.09 7.11
CA ALA A 38 2.08 8.31 7.69
C ALA A 38 2.92 7.60 6.62
N LEU A 39 2.29 7.05 5.57
CA LEU A 39 2.98 6.46 4.43
C LEU A 39 3.75 7.49 3.61
N ASP A 40 3.17 8.68 3.38
CA ASP A 40 3.85 9.80 2.71
C ASP A 40 5.08 10.28 3.50
N ASN A 41 4.97 10.39 4.83
CA ASN A 41 6.13 10.70 5.66
C ASN A 41 7.19 9.61 5.64
N THR A 42 6.78 8.34 5.60
CA THR A 42 7.70 7.21 5.48
C THR A 42 8.44 7.26 4.15
N LEU A 43 7.74 7.53 3.04
CA LEU A 43 8.33 7.76 1.73
C LEU A 43 9.36 8.89 1.75
N LYS A 44 9.01 10.04 2.33
CA LYS A 44 9.92 11.19 2.46
C LYS A 44 11.15 10.87 3.30
N THR A 45 10.98 10.10 4.38
CA THR A 45 12.07 9.71 5.27
C THR A 45 13.02 8.72 4.60
N ALA A 46 12.47 7.74 3.90
CA ALA A 46 13.23 6.67 3.27
C ALA A 46 13.90 7.05 1.94
N PHE A 47 13.21 7.86 1.12
CA PHE A 47 13.60 8.13 -0.27
C PHE A 47 13.70 9.63 -0.59
N GLY A 48 13.54 10.50 0.40
CA GLY A 48 13.54 11.94 0.23
C GLY A 48 12.27 12.47 -0.45
N VAL A 49 12.18 13.80 -0.55
CA VAL A 49 11.00 14.49 -1.14
C VAL A 49 10.79 14.11 -2.60
N VAL A 50 11.87 13.98 -3.39
CA VAL A 50 11.78 13.60 -4.81
C VAL A 50 11.25 12.17 -4.95
N GLY A 51 11.75 11.23 -4.14
CA GLY A 51 11.28 9.84 -4.16
C GLY A 51 9.80 9.74 -3.75
N ALA A 52 9.39 10.51 -2.75
CA ALA A 52 7.98 10.61 -2.36
C ALA A 52 7.09 11.16 -3.47
N SER A 53 7.48 12.25 -4.14
CA SER A 53 6.72 12.84 -5.24
C SER A 53 6.62 11.92 -6.47
N ALA A 54 7.68 11.18 -6.78
CA ALA A 54 7.66 10.18 -7.86
C ALA A 54 6.82 8.94 -7.54
N SER A 55 6.43 8.78 -6.27
CA SER A 55 5.69 7.62 -5.75
C SER A 55 4.35 8.03 -5.16
N GLU A 56 3.74 9.08 -5.72
CA GLU A 56 2.42 9.53 -5.30
C GLU A 56 1.40 8.40 -5.44
N PHE A 57 0.60 8.22 -4.40
CA PHE A 57 -0.36 7.15 -4.30
C PHE A 57 -1.68 7.61 -3.69
N ASP A 58 -2.72 6.86 -4.02
CA ASP A 58 -4.06 7.00 -3.45
C ASP A 58 -4.43 5.76 -2.64
N VAL A 59 -5.23 5.97 -1.60
CA VAL A 59 -5.87 4.89 -0.85
C VAL A 59 -7.28 4.72 -1.43
N LEU A 60 -7.52 3.59 -2.10
CA LEU A 60 -8.78 3.28 -2.75
C LEU A 60 -9.80 2.63 -1.80
N SER A 61 -9.31 1.82 -0.87
CA SER A 61 -10.12 1.18 0.16
C SER A 61 -9.30 1.06 1.45
N PHE A 62 -9.98 1.15 2.59
CA PHE A 62 -9.41 0.91 3.91
C PHE A 62 -10.42 0.16 4.77
N GLU A 63 -10.08 -1.07 5.10
CA GLU A 63 -10.87 -1.97 5.92
C GLU A 63 -10.24 -2.03 7.30
N LYS A 64 -10.90 -1.43 8.29
CA LYS A 64 -10.40 -1.34 9.65
C LYS A 64 -10.70 -2.61 10.43
N MET A 65 -9.73 -3.06 11.21
CA MET A 65 -9.90 -4.11 12.21
C MET A 65 -11.02 -3.75 13.20
N PRO A 66 -12.07 -4.59 13.34
CA PRO A 66 -13.00 -4.45 14.44
C PRO A 66 -12.31 -4.88 15.74
N ALA A 67 -12.59 -4.18 16.84
CA ALA A 67 -11.87 -4.29 18.13
C ALA A 67 -11.85 -5.69 18.78
N ASN A 68 -12.58 -6.66 18.23
CA ASN A 68 -12.76 -8.01 18.78
C ASN A 68 -12.26 -9.12 17.85
N ASN A 69 -11.63 -8.79 16.72
CA ASN A 69 -11.15 -9.76 15.74
C ASN A 69 -9.63 -9.70 15.65
N SER A 70 -8.94 -10.82 15.44
CA SER A 70 -7.48 -10.89 15.31
C SER A 70 -6.97 -10.54 13.91
N GLU A 71 -7.86 -10.24 12.96
CA GLU A 71 -7.49 -9.92 11.59
C GLU A 71 -6.87 -8.51 11.48
N PRO A 72 -5.83 -8.33 10.65
CA PRO A 72 -5.21 -7.02 10.46
C PRO A 72 -6.15 -6.06 9.75
N SER A 73 -5.92 -4.75 9.95
CA SER A 73 -6.53 -3.75 9.06
C SER A 73 -5.91 -3.88 7.67
N THR A 74 -6.68 -3.70 6.60
CA THR A 74 -6.13 -3.76 5.23
C THR A 74 -6.41 -2.48 4.46
N ALA A 75 -5.53 -2.17 3.51
CA ALA A 75 -5.72 -1.04 2.61
C ALA A 75 -5.39 -1.44 1.18
N LEU A 76 -6.16 -0.92 0.23
CA LEU A 76 -5.86 -1.01 -1.20
C LEU A 76 -5.30 0.33 -1.67
N LEU A 77 -4.09 0.30 -2.21
CA LEU A 77 -3.37 1.46 -2.70
C LEU A 77 -3.27 1.42 -4.22
N ARG A 78 -3.26 2.60 -4.84
CA ARG A 78 -2.96 2.82 -6.25
C ARG A 78 -1.78 3.78 -6.36
N VAL A 79 -0.75 3.41 -7.10
CA VAL A 79 0.46 4.22 -7.31
C VAL A 79 0.77 4.28 -8.80
N GLN A 80 1.43 5.35 -9.25
CA GLN A 80 2.00 5.35 -10.60
C GLN A 80 2.99 4.19 -10.75
N ARG A 81 3.01 3.55 -11.92
CA ARG A 81 3.83 2.36 -12.15
C ARG A 81 5.32 2.58 -11.85
N GLY A 82 5.84 3.78 -12.12
CA GLY A 82 7.24 4.15 -11.81
C GLY A 82 7.55 4.26 -10.31
N GLY A 83 6.54 4.49 -9.47
CA GLY A 83 6.67 4.63 -8.02
C GLY A 83 6.44 3.34 -7.23
N LEU A 84 6.13 2.23 -7.89
CA LEU A 84 5.73 0.97 -7.25
C LEU A 84 6.78 0.44 -6.28
N GLU A 85 8.02 0.26 -6.75
CA GLU A 85 9.09 -0.32 -5.94
C GLU A 85 9.48 0.59 -4.76
N THR A 86 9.43 1.91 -4.96
CA THR A 86 9.69 2.90 -3.91
C THR A 86 8.61 2.85 -2.82
N LEU A 87 7.33 2.83 -3.22
CA LEU A 87 6.21 2.70 -2.27
C LEU A 87 6.29 1.37 -1.52
N ARG A 88 6.59 0.27 -2.23
CA ARG A 88 6.78 -1.05 -1.63
C ARG A 88 7.91 -1.04 -0.60
N GLY A 89 9.06 -0.46 -0.94
CA GLY A 89 10.17 -0.29 -0.01
C GLY A 89 9.80 0.53 1.22
N ALA A 90 9.07 1.64 1.03
CA ALA A 90 8.62 2.48 2.13
C ALA A 90 7.66 1.73 3.07
N ILE A 91 6.72 0.95 2.52
CA ILE A 91 5.83 0.10 3.29
C ILE A 91 6.64 -0.90 4.15
N THR A 92 7.62 -1.58 3.56
CA THR A 92 8.48 -2.54 4.27
C THR A 92 9.29 -1.88 5.39
N MET A 93 9.70 -0.62 5.24
CA MET A 93 10.46 0.12 6.26
C MET A 93 9.58 0.85 7.27
N CYS A 94 8.25 0.86 7.09
CA CYS A 94 7.33 1.54 7.99
C CYS A 94 7.18 0.73 9.29
N ALA A 95 7.90 1.12 10.34
CA ALA A 95 7.82 0.48 11.66
C ALA A 95 6.85 1.17 12.63
N THR A 96 6.38 2.37 12.29
CA THR A 96 5.48 3.15 13.14
C THR A 96 4.41 3.86 12.33
N LEU A 97 3.17 3.80 12.82
CA LEU A 97 2.06 4.60 12.32
C LEU A 97 1.50 5.43 13.48
N ASN A 98 1.48 6.75 13.32
CA ASN A 98 1.02 7.70 14.34
C ASN A 98 1.67 7.48 15.72
N GLY A 99 2.97 7.19 15.73
CA GLY A 99 3.75 6.94 16.95
C GLY A 99 3.55 5.56 17.59
N LYS A 100 2.70 4.70 17.01
CA LYS A 100 2.48 3.33 17.48
C LYS A 100 3.30 2.36 16.65
N LEU A 101 3.90 1.36 17.32
CA LEU A 101 4.64 0.30 16.64
C LEU A 101 3.68 -0.58 15.85
N CYS A 102 4.03 -0.79 14.58
CA CYS A 102 3.22 -1.58 13.68
C CYS A 102 4.10 -2.25 12.63
N LYS A 103 3.58 -3.33 12.07
CA LYS A 103 4.14 -4.00 10.91
C LYS A 103 3.21 -3.80 9.74
N LEU A 104 3.74 -3.33 8.61
CA LEU A 104 3.01 -3.32 7.35
C LEU A 104 3.54 -4.43 6.45
N GLU A 105 2.62 -5.18 5.84
CA GLU A 105 2.95 -6.24 4.90
C GLU A 105 2.23 -6.02 3.58
N VAL A 106 2.93 -6.22 2.47
CA VAL A 106 2.30 -6.24 1.13
C VAL A 106 1.73 -7.64 0.91
N LEU A 107 0.41 -7.74 0.88
CA LEU A 107 -0.31 -8.99 0.68
C LEU A 107 -0.38 -9.39 -0.79
N HIS A 108 -0.68 -8.42 -1.65
CA HIS A 108 -0.90 -8.66 -3.08
C HIS A 108 -0.54 -7.44 -3.91
N MET A 109 -0.10 -7.66 -5.15
CA MET A 109 0.17 -6.62 -6.13
C MET A 109 -0.44 -7.01 -7.48
N GLY A 110 -0.96 -6.02 -8.20
CA GLY A 110 -1.59 -6.23 -9.49
C GLY A 110 -1.48 -5.00 -10.40
N ASP A 111 -1.63 -5.24 -11.70
CA ASP A 111 -1.63 -4.19 -12.72
C ASP A 111 -3.04 -3.64 -12.98
N SER A 112 -4.07 -4.30 -12.47
CA SER A 112 -5.46 -3.88 -12.57
C SER A 112 -6.26 -4.18 -11.30
N LEU A 113 -7.37 -3.46 -11.10
CA LEU A 113 -8.32 -3.79 -10.03
C LEU A 113 -8.96 -5.17 -10.20
N MET A 114 -9.05 -5.69 -11.43
CA MET A 114 -9.54 -7.05 -11.67
C MET A 114 -8.58 -8.09 -11.08
N ASP A 115 -7.27 -7.88 -11.21
CA ASP A 115 -6.25 -8.75 -10.60
C ASP A 115 -6.37 -8.72 -9.07
N MET A 116 -6.68 -7.55 -8.51
CA MET A 116 -6.86 -7.35 -7.07
C MET A 116 -8.15 -7.98 -6.54
N ALA A 117 -9.20 -8.08 -7.36
CA ALA A 117 -10.48 -8.67 -7.00
C ALA A 117 -10.50 -10.20 -7.14
N SER A 118 -9.50 -10.78 -7.82
CA SER A 118 -9.46 -12.22 -8.04
C SER A 118 -9.11 -12.97 -6.74
N GLY A 119 -10.06 -13.76 -6.21
CA GLY A 119 -9.88 -14.58 -5.01
C GLY A 119 -8.89 -15.75 -5.17
N ARG A 120 -8.06 -15.77 -6.23
CA ARG A 120 -7.02 -16.79 -6.44
C ARG A 120 -5.81 -16.63 -5.49
N PHE A 121 -5.77 -15.54 -4.73
CA PHE A 121 -4.68 -15.20 -3.81
C PHE A 121 -5.19 -14.89 -2.40
N LEU A 122 -6.46 -15.25 -2.09
CA LEU A 122 -7.05 -15.29 -0.76
C LEU A 122 -7.14 -16.75 -0.30
#